data_AF-A0A2G5EK35-F1
#
_entry.id   AF-A0A2G5EK35-F1
#
_cell.length_a   1.000
_cell.length_b   1.000
_cell.length_c   1.000
_cell.angle_alpha   90.00
_cell.angle_beta   90.00
_cell.angle_gamma   90.00
#
_symmetry.space_group_name_H-M   'P 1'
#
loop_
_entity.id
_entity.type
_entity.pdbx_description
1 polymer ?
#
loop_
_entity_poly.entity_id
_entity_poly.type
_entity_poly.pdbx_seq_one_letter_code
_entity_poly.pdbx_strand_id
1 'polypeptide(L)'
;MTPVSNGDVGIPPSLEWKFSQVFGERAAGEEVQEVDIISAIEFDKTGEHLATGDRGGRVVLFERTDGKDHTIRKDLEKKDYLVSRQPEFRYKTEFQSHEPEFDYLKSLEIEEKINKVRWCQTANGALFLLSTNDKTVKYWKVQEKKIKKICEMNIDSPDTASNGRSAGQNGAASDFVFPPGGFPSLRLPLQIVGHETNLVPRCRRVYAHAHDYHINSISNNSDGETFISADDLRINLWNLEICNQSFNIVDVKPVNMEDLTEVITSAEFHPTHCNTLAYSSSKGTIRLIDMRQSALCDTHAKIFEEHDTSGSRSFFTEIIASISDIKFGNDGRHILSRDYMTLKLWDLNMESSPVATFQVHEYLRPKLCDLYENDSIFDKFECCISGDGLRVATGSYSNLFRVFGCVPGSTEARTLEASKNPSRRQVQTPSKPSRSFTNLARSRRRGAENLNGDANGGSYDFSTKLLHLAWHPTSNALACAAANSLYMYNADDTPPE
;
A
#
# COMPACT_ATOMS: atom_id res chain seq x y z
N MET A 1 7.77 -27.01 16.01
CA MET A 1 6.83 -27.47 14.98
C MET A 1 7.60 -28.35 14.01
N THR A 2 7.16 -29.58 13.81
CA THR A 2 7.73 -30.51 12.83
C THR A 2 7.59 -29.94 11.42
N PRO A 3 8.62 -30.02 10.56
CA PRO A 3 8.52 -29.56 9.19
C PRO A 3 7.50 -30.43 8.45
N VAL A 4 6.47 -29.81 7.89
CA VAL A 4 5.50 -30.48 7.04
C VAL A 4 6.24 -30.97 5.80
N SER A 5 6.18 -32.28 5.56
CA SER A 5 6.72 -32.94 4.38
C SER A 5 6.21 -32.28 3.11
N ASN A 6 7.08 -32.16 2.10
CA ASN A 6 6.75 -31.83 0.70
C ASN A 6 5.71 -32.84 0.17
N GLY A 7 4.44 -32.61 0.48
CA GLY A 7 3.31 -33.18 -0.24
C GLY A 7 3.10 -32.37 -1.51
N ASP A 8 2.77 -33.06 -2.59
CA ASP A 8 2.32 -32.48 -3.85
C ASP A 8 1.18 -31.49 -3.54
N VAL A 9 1.47 -30.18 -3.59
CA VAL A 9 0.46 -29.15 -3.36
C VAL A 9 -0.44 -29.19 -4.59
N GLY A 10 -1.53 -29.94 -4.49
CA GLY A 10 -2.54 -30.01 -5.54
C GLY A 10 -2.98 -28.61 -5.95
N ILE A 11 -3.39 -28.46 -7.22
CA ILE A 11 -3.84 -27.17 -7.75
C ILE A 11 -4.95 -26.62 -6.83
N PRO A 12 -4.76 -25.43 -6.22
CA PRO A 12 -5.75 -24.88 -5.31
C PRO A 12 -7.08 -24.64 -6.04
N PRO A 13 -8.23 -24.78 -5.33
CA PRO A 13 -9.53 -24.50 -5.93
C PRO A 13 -9.58 -23.06 -6.44
N SER A 14 -10.37 -22.81 -7.48
CA SER A 14 -10.50 -21.46 -8.02
C SER A 14 -11.25 -20.56 -7.03
N LEU A 15 -10.94 -19.27 -6.98
CA LEU A 15 -11.61 -18.33 -6.06
C LEU A 15 -12.79 -17.63 -6.69
N GLU A 16 -13.96 -17.69 -6.06
CA GLU A 16 -15.11 -16.86 -6.45
C GLU A 16 -15.08 -15.52 -5.71
N TRP A 17 -14.65 -14.47 -6.41
CA TRP A 17 -14.57 -13.11 -5.86
C TRP A 17 -15.93 -12.41 -5.79
N LYS A 18 -16.25 -11.88 -4.61
CA LYS A 18 -17.49 -11.15 -4.31
C LYS A 18 -17.13 -9.79 -3.70
N PHE A 19 -17.93 -8.79 -4.05
CA PHE A 19 -17.88 -7.49 -3.38
C PHE A 19 -18.27 -7.64 -1.91
N SER A 20 -17.54 -6.97 -1.02
CA SER A 20 -17.79 -6.98 0.42
C SER A 20 -18.15 -5.59 0.95
N GLN A 21 -17.22 -4.62 0.86
CA GLN A 21 -17.40 -3.29 1.43
C GLN A 21 -16.85 -2.21 0.49
N VAL A 22 -17.35 -0.99 0.64
CA VAL A 22 -16.77 0.20 0.01
C VAL A 22 -16.74 1.34 1.02
N PHE A 23 -15.62 2.06 1.08
CA PHE A 23 -15.48 3.31 1.82
C PHE A 23 -15.19 4.45 0.83
N GLY A 24 -15.66 5.67 1.14
CA GLY A 24 -15.48 6.83 0.26
C GLY A 24 -16.30 6.74 -1.04
N GLU A 25 -17.46 6.07 -1.01
CA GLU A 25 -18.35 6.01 -2.17
C GLU A 25 -19.01 7.37 -2.43
N ARG A 26 -18.98 7.78 -3.69
CA ARG A 26 -19.47 9.09 -4.15
C ARG A 26 -20.97 9.09 -4.38
N ALA A 27 -21.58 10.25 -4.15
CA ALA A 27 -22.88 10.52 -4.74
C ALA A 27 -22.75 10.70 -6.28
N ALA A 28 -23.82 10.41 -7.02
CA ALA A 28 -23.82 10.62 -8.46
C ALA A 28 -23.58 12.10 -8.81
N GLY A 29 -22.54 12.39 -9.58
CA GLY A 29 -22.16 13.74 -10.00
C GLY A 29 -21.19 14.47 -9.06
N GLU A 30 -20.72 13.82 -8.00
CA GLU A 30 -19.68 14.37 -7.12
C GLU A 30 -18.29 14.25 -7.76
N GLU A 31 -17.60 15.38 -7.89
CA GLU A 31 -16.23 15.43 -8.39
C GLU A 31 -15.24 14.96 -7.33
N VAL A 32 -14.18 14.27 -7.78
CA VAL A 32 -13.11 13.79 -6.89
C VAL A 32 -12.16 14.94 -6.64
N GLN A 33 -11.95 15.29 -5.38
CA GLN A 33 -10.86 16.19 -5.04
C GLN A 33 -9.55 15.40 -5.12
N GLU A 34 -8.53 16.00 -5.73
CA GLU A 34 -7.23 15.34 -5.90
C GLU A 34 -6.61 14.93 -4.57
N VAL A 35 -6.78 15.76 -3.53
CA VAL A 35 -6.32 15.52 -2.15
C VAL A 35 -6.96 14.29 -1.51
N ASP A 36 -8.16 13.88 -1.94
CA ASP A 36 -8.87 12.71 -1.41
C ASP A 36 -8.48 11.40 -2.13
N ILE A 37 -7.66 11.46 -3.18
CA ILE A 37 -7.23 10.27 -3.91
C ILE A 37 -6.30 9.44 -3.02
N ILE A 38 -6.67 8.17 -2.80
CA ILE A 38 -5.88 7.21 -2.03
C ILE A 38 -4.59 6.90 -2.80
N SER A 39 -3.45 7.04 -2.14
CA SER A 39 -2.11 6.87 -2.69
C SER A 39 -1.26 5.82 -1.99
N ALA A 40 -1.76 5.22 -0.90
CA ALA A 40 -1.12 4.09 -0.23
C ALA A 40 -2.17 3.23 0.48
N ILE A 41 -1.97 1.90 0.48
CA ILE A 41 -2.83 0.94 1.20
C ILE A 41 -1.94 -0.14 1.79
N GLU A 42 -2.14 -0.48 3.07
CA GLU A 42 -1.35 -1.55 3.72
C GLU A 42 -2.14 -2.20 4.87
N PHE A 43 -2.24 -3.53 4.86
CA PHE A 43 -2.71 -4.31 6.01
C PHE A 43 -1.60 -4.47 7.05
N ASP A 44 -1.95 -4.53 8.34
CA ASP A 44 -1.00 -4.98 9.34
C ASP A 44 -0.72 -6.48 9.20
N LYS A 45 0.38 -6.98 9.78
CA LYS A 45 0.78 -8.40 9.67
C LYS A 45 -0.27 -9.39 10.19
N THR A 46 -1.21 -8.92 11.01
CA THR A 46 -2.29 -9.74 11.60
C THR A 46 -3.55 -9.76 10.76
N GLY A 47 -3.74 -8.76 9.88
CA GLY A 47 -4.98 -8.52 9.16
C GLY A 47 -6.08 -7.88 10.01
N GLU A 48 -5.78 -7.48 11.25
CA GLU A 48 -6.78 -6.85 12.13
C GLU A 48 -6.96 -5.36 11.84
N HIS A 49 -5.97 -4.74 11.18
CA HIS A 49 -6.01 -3.33 10.82
C HIS A 49 -5.60 -3.12 9.36
N LEU A 50 -6.22 -2.10 8.75
CA LEU A 50 -5.88 -1.61 7.42
C LEU A 50 -5.61 -0.11 7.51
N ALA A 51 -4.57 0.36 6.86
CA ALA A 51 -4.25 1.78 6.74
C ALA A 51 -4.34 2.22 5.29
N THR A 52 -4.87 3.41 5.07
CA THR A 52 -4.78 4.13 3.79
C THR A 52 -4.11 5.48 3.98
N GLY A 53 -3.35 5.91 3.00
CA GLY A 53 -2.85 7.28 2.86
C GLY A 53 -3.41 7.93 1.61
N ASP A 54 -3.56 9.25 1.60
CA ASP A 54 -4.03 10.00 0.44
C ASP A 54 -3.05 11.10 -0.01
N ARG A 55 -3.39 11.72 -1.14
CA ARG A 55 -2.63 12.83 -1.71
C ARG A 55 -2.66 14.10 -0.85
N GLY A 56 -3.69 14.27 -0.03
CA GLY A 56 -3.81 15.37 0.93
C GLY A 56 -3.07 15.13 2.25
N GLY A 57 -2.22 14.11 2.34
CA GLY A 57 -1.35 13.87 3.49
C GLY A 57 -2.04 13.28 4.72
N ARG A 58 -3.28 12.81 4.60
CA ARG A 58 -4.01 12.16 5.70
C ARG A 58 -3.72 10.66 5.72
N VAL A 59 -3.78 10.08 6.91
CA VAL A 59 -3.75 8.63 7.13
C VAL A 59 -5.04 8.22 7.81
N VAL A 60 -5.75 7.27 7.21
CA VAL A 60 -7.01 6.71 7.72
C VAL A 60 -6.78 5.27 8.13
N LEU A 61 -7.20 4.91 9.34
CA LEU A 61 -7.09 3.57 9.90
C LEU A 61 -8.47 2.92 9.97
N PHE A 62 -8.51 1.65 9.60
CA PHE A 62 -9.66 0.77 9.72
C PHE A 62 -9.31 -0.40 10.65
N GLU A 63 -10.31 -0.94 11.34
CA GLU A 63 -10.16 -2.15 12.16
C GLU A 63 -11.20 -3.21 11.82
N ARG A 64 -10.81 -4.47 11.95
CA ARG A 64 -11.68 -5.61 11.73
C ARG A 64 -12.73 -5.73 12.83
N THR A 65 -13.97 -6.08 12.48
CA THR A 65 -15.13 -6.12 13.39
C THR A 65 -15.64 -7.52 13.70
N ASP A 66 -15.40 -8.48 12.81
CA ASP A 66 -15.92 -9.85 12.86
C ASP A 66 -15.55 -10.66 14.12
N GLY A 67 -14.49 -10.26 14.86
CA GLY A 67 -13.99 -10.92 16.06
C GLY A 67 -14.32 -10.25 17.40
N LYS A 68 -14.88 -9.03 17.41
CA LYS A 68 -15.13 -8.27 18.66
C LYS A 68 -16.58 -8.31 19.15
N ASP A 69 -17.52 -8.79 18.34
CA ASP A 69 -18.87 -9.01 18.82
C ASP A 69 -18.88 -10.17 19.82
N HIS A 70 -19.26 -9.83 21.06
CA HIS A 70 -19.75 -10.77 22.07
C HIS A 70 -20.88 -11.62 21.46
N THR A 71 -20.51 -12.65 20.71
CA THR A 71 -21.44 -13.66 20.26
C THR A 71 -21.99 -14.32 21.51
N ILE A 72 -23.28 -14.12 21.73
CA ILE A 72 -24.03 -14.79 22.78
C ILE A 72 -23.73 -16.28 22.60
N ARG A 73 -23.24 -16.92 23.66
CA ARG A 73 -22.83 -18.33 23.74
C ARG A 73 -23.82 -19.32 23.07
N LYS A 74 -25.08 -18.91 22.87
CA LYS A 74 -26.15 -19.64 22.16
C LYS A 74 -25.96 -19.79 20.64
N ASP A 75 -25.20 -18.94 19.96
CA ASP A 75 -25.04 -19.03 18.49
C ASP A 75 -23.86 -19.91 18.06
N LEU A 76 -22.89 -20.13 18.96
CA LEU A 76 -21.77 -21.06 18.75
C LEU A 76 -22.20 -22.54 18.86
N GLU A 77 -23.30 -22.84 19.56
CA GLU A 77 -23.80 -24.20 19.76
C GLU A 77 -24.65 -24.74 18.59
N LYS A 78 -24.80 -23.99 17.49
CA LYS A 78 -25.67 -24.36 16.35
C LYS A 78 -24.97 -24.65 15.02
N LYS A 79 -23.64 -24.57 14.94
CA LYS A 79 -22.92 -24.80 13.67
C LYS A 79 -21.68 -25.67 13.91
N ASP A 80 -21.77 -26.95 13.55
CA ASP A 80 -20.67 -27.94 13.59
C ASP A 80 -19.60 -27.72 12.49
N TYR A 81 -19.54 -26.53 11.89
CA TYR A 81 -18.56 -26.15 10.87
C TYR A 81 -18.07 -24.73 11.14
N LEU A 82 -16.74 -24.56 11.17
CA LEU A 82 -16.08 -23.25 11.18
C LEU A 82 -16.42 -22.52 9.87
N VAL A 83 -17.51 -21.76 9.87
CA VAL A 83 -17.73 -20.76 8.82
C VAL A 83 -16.68 -19.69 9.05
N SER A 84 -15.62 -19.68 8.23
CA SER A 84 -14.70 -18.55 8.15
C SER A 84 -15.55 -17.31 7.87
N ARG A 85 -15.82 -16.50 8.89
CA ARG A 85 -16.50 -15.22 8.70
C ARG A 85 -15.57 -14.37 7.85
N GLN A 86 -16.14 -13.83 6.78
CA GLN A 86 -15.40 -12.94 5.90
C GLN A 86 -15.01 -11.68 6.67
N PRO A 87 -13.78 -11.17 6.48
CA PRO A 87 -13.30 -10.03 7.25
C PRO A 87 -14.08 -8.78 6.88
N GLU A 88 -14.75 -8.18 7.87
CA GLU A 88 -15.39 -6.88 7.75
C GLU A 88 -14.58 -5.84 8.51
N PHE A 89 -14.43 -4.67 7.92
CA PHE A 89 -13.70 -3.54 8.49
C PHE A 89 -14.65 -2.40 8.83
N ARG A 90 -14.26 -1.58 9.80
CA ARG A 90 -14.88 -0.29 10.09
C ARG A 90 -13.85 0.79 10.21
N TYR A 91 -14.26 2.02 9.94
CA TYR A 91 -13.45 3.21 10.25
C TYR A 91 -13.07 3.22 11.73
N LYS A 92 -11.78 3.43 12.00
CA LYS A 92 -11.21 3.47 13.36
C LYS A 92 -10.86 4.91 13.75
N THR A 93 -10.02 5.58 12.97
CA THR A 93 -9.59 6.98 13.18
C THR A 93 -8.84 7.49 11.95
N GLU A 94 -8.78 8.80 11.80
CA GLU A 94 -7.94 9.50 10.82
C GLU A 94 -7.05 10.55 11.50
N PHE A 95 -5.99 10.97 10.82
CA PHE A 95 -5.16 12.10 11.21
C PHE A 95 -4.37 12.68 10.04
N GLN A 96 -4.06 13.98 10.12
CA GLN A 96 -3.14 14.64 9.21
C GLN A 96 -1.71 14.17 9.51
N SER A 97 -1.08 13.49 8.55
CA SER A 97 0.29 12.99 8.70
C SER A 97 1.32 13.98 8.19
N HIS A 98 1.13 14.49 6.97
CA HIS A 98 2.03 15.47 6.35
C HIS A 98 1.23 16.70 5.96
N GLU A 99 1.87 17.86 5.95
CA GLU A 99 1.31 19.10 5.47
C GLU A 99 2.22 19.61 4.34
N PRO A 100 1.72 20.43 3.41
CA PRO A 100 2.56 20.98 2.36
C PRO A 100 3.72 21.77 2.98
N GLU A 101 4.93 21.47 2.53
CA GLU A 101 6.15 22.14 2.99
C GLU A 101 6.85 22.80 1.79
N PHE A 102 7.65 23.85 2.03
CA PHE A 102 8.41 24.51 0.98
C PHE A 102 9.87 24.69 1.40
N ASP A 103 10.78 24.13 0.61
CA ASP A 103 12.22 24.35 0.77
C ASP A 103 12.60 25.65 0.05
N TYR A 104 12.73 26.74 0.81
CA TYR A 104 13.10 28.06 0.28
C TYR A 104 14.50 28.09 -0.35
N LEU A 105 15.43 27.24 0.10
CA LEU A 105 16.80 27.24 -0.41
C LEU A 105 16.87 26.52 -1.76
N LYS A 106 16.13 25.42 -1.90
CA LYS A 106 16.03 24.68 -3.16
C LYS A 106 14.91 25.19 -4.08
N SER A 107 14.07 26.11 -3.59
CA SER A 107 12.84 26.56 -4.27
C SER A 107 11.97 25.38 -4.71
N LEU A 108 11.80 24.42 -3.80
CA LEU A 108 11.12 23.15 -4.06
C LEU A 108 9.90 23.03 -3.14
N GLU A 109 8.73 22.84 -3.73
CA GLU A 109 7.53 22.42 -3.01
C GLU A 109 7.62 20.94 -2.65
N ILE A 110 7.30 20.63 -1.40
CA ILE A 110 7.27 19.27 -0.87
C ILE A 110 5.79 18.95 -0.63
N GLU A 111 5.25 18.10 -1.50
CA GLU A 111 3.88 17.63 -1.41
C GLU A 111 3.63 16.88 -0.10
N GLU A 112 2.43 17.04 0.44
CA GLU A 112 1.94 16.29 1.60
C GLU A 112 1.55 14.85 1.27
N LYS A 113 1.45 14.50 -0.03
CA LYS A 113 1.04 13.19 -0.51
C LYS A 113 1.75 12.05 0.22
N ILE A 114 0.94 11.10 0.72
CA ILE A 114 1.47 9.89 1.35
C ILE A 114 1.94 8.92 0.27
N ASN A 115 3.24 8.68 0.18
CA ASN A 115 3.81 7.74 -0.78
C ASN A 115 3.69 6.29 -0.30
N LYS A 116 3.95 6.01 0.98
CA LYS A 116 3.87 4.67 1.58
C LYS A 116 3.47 4.75 3.05
N VAL A 117 2.80 3.69 3.51
CA VAL A 117 2.52 3.42 4.93
C VAL A 117 3.03 2.02 5.27
N ARG A 118 3.67 1.86 6.43
CA ARG A 118 4.17 0.56 6.92
C ARG A 118 3.84 0.37 8.38
N TRP A 119 3.18 -0.74 8.71
CA TRP A 119 2.88 -1.10 10.09
C TRP A 119 4.14 -1.58 10.81
N CYS A 120 4.38 -1.03 12.00
CA CYS A 120 5.42 -1.49 12.92
C CYS A 120 4.82 -2.46 13.94
N GLN A 121 5.68 -3.14 14.70
CA GLN A 121 5.24 -4.06 15.75
C GLN A 121 4.35 -3.34 16.77
N THR A 122 3.18 -3.91 17.03
CA THR A 122 2.26 -3.42 18.06
C THR A 122 2.83 -3.72 19.44
N ALA A 123 2.71 -2.75 20.36
CA ALA A 123 3.20 -2.89 21.72
C ALA A 123 2.28 -2.14 22.69
N ASN A 124 2.04 -2.72 23.87
CA ASN A 124 1.28 -2.08 24.95
C ASN A 124 -0.12 -1.62 24.55
N GLY A 125 -0.80 -2.36 23.66
CA GLY A 125 -2.12 -2.01 23.15
C GLY A 125 -2.16 -0.74 22.27
N ALA A 126 -1.00 -0.26 21.82
CA ALA A 126 -0.89 0.84 20.87
C ALA A 126 -0.51 0.33 19.48
N LEU A 127 -1.02 1.01 18.48
CA LEU A 127 -0.67 0.83 17.08
C LEU A 127 0.51 1.73 16.73
N PHE A 128 1.41 1.21 15.92
CA PHE A 128 2.58 1.94 15.43
C PHE A 128 2.68 1.80 13.92
N LEU A 129 2.95 2.91 13.24
CA LEU A 129 3.13 2.92 11.79
C LEU A 129 4.14 3.99 11.38
N LEU A 130 4.81 3.74 10.27
CA LEU A 130 5.57 4.72 9.51
C LEU A 130 4.71 5.21 8.35
N SER A 131 4.74 6.52 8.11
CA SER A 131 4.24 7.14 6.88
C SER A 131 5.34 7.99 6.27
N THR A 132 5.35 8.13 4.95
CA THR A 132 6.34 8.95 4.25
C THR A 132 5.69 9.76 3.14
N ASN A 133 6.18 10.99 2.95
CA ASN A 133 6.05 11.72 1.69
C ASN A 133 7.39 11.68 0.94
N ASP A 134 7.63 12.62 0.03
CA ASP A 134 8.82 12.67 -0.80
C ASP A 134 10.13 12.94 -0.05
N LYS A 135 10.08 13.54 1.15
CA LYS A 135 11.29 14.02 1.86
C LYS A 135 11.39 13.59 3.31
N THR A 136 10.28 13.22 3.93
CA THR A 136 10.24 12.93 5.37
C THR A 136 9.50 11.63 5.65
N VAL A 137 10.00 10.89 6.63
CA VAL A 137 9.31 9.74 7.23
C VAL A 137 8.85 10.14 8.63
N LYS A 138 7.62 9.80 9.01
CA LYS A 138 7.07 10.05 10.35
C LYS A 138 6.68 8.75 11.02
N TYR A 139 7.07 8.58 12.29
CA TYR A 139 6.69 7.44 13.12
C TYR A 139 5.56 7.83 14.06
N TRP A 140 4.42 7.18 13.87
CA TRP A 140 3.19 7.46 14.61
C TRP A 140 2.90 6.39 15.66
N LYS A 141 2.31 6.84 16.76
CA LYS A 141 1.69 5.99 17.76
C LYS A 141 0.22 6.35 17.87
N VAL A 142 -0.66 5.38 17.68
CA VAL A 142 -2.09 5.54 17.88
C VAL A 142 -2.51 4.69 19.07
N GLN A 143 -3.04 5.32 20.11
CA GLN A 143 -3.40 4.64 21.34
C GLN A 143 -4.74 5.16 21.87
N GLU A 144 -5.54 4.25 22.44
CA GLU A 144 -6.72 4.61 23.22
C GLU A 144 -6.29 5.29 24.53
N LYS A 145 -6.76 6.51 24.74
CA LYS A 145 -6.56 7.28 25.96
C LYS A 145 -7.92 7.47 26.62
N LYS A 146 -8.05 6.96 27.85
CA LYS A 146 -9.23 7.25 28.68
C LYS A 146 -9.32 8.75 28.94
N ILE A 147 -10.49 9.33 28.71
CA ILE A 147 -10.74 10.73 28.98
C ILE A 147 -10.66 10.93 30.50
N LYS A 148 -9.76 11.80 30.92
CA LYS A 148 -9.58 12.16 32.32
C LYS A 148 -10.41 13.39 32.59
N LYS A 149 -11.45 13.26 33.42
CA LYS A 149 -12.17 14.41 33.93
C LYS A 149 -11.51 14.81 35.25
N ILE A 150 -11.10 16.06 35.33
CA ILE A 150 -10.61 16.62 36.58
C ILE A 150 -11.84 17.12 37.35
N CYS A 151 -12.01 16.62 38.57
CA CYS A 151 -13.02 17.08 39.50
C CYS A 151 -12.32 17.65 40.74
N GLU A 152 -13.00 18.56 41.41
CA GLU A 152 -12.55 19.21 42.65
C GLU A 152 -11.25 19.99 42.48
N MET A 153 -11.38 21.19 41.93
CA MET A 153 -10.32 22.19 42.02
C MET A 153 -10.46 22.95 43.34
N ASN A 154 -9.34 23.46 43.88
CA ASN A 154 -9.35 24.32 45.08
C ASN A 154 -10.16 25.62 44.92
N ILE A 155 -10.67 25.87 43.71
CA ILE A 155 -11.36 27.09 43.28
C ILE A 155 -12.87 26.85 43.10
N ASP A 156 -13.33 25.59 43.14
CA ASP A 156 -14.76 25.27 43.04
C ASP A 156 -15.45 25.71 44.35
N SER A 157 -15.94 26.96 44.37
CA SER A 157 -16.70 27.53 45.47
C SER A 157 -18.09 26.88 45.51
N PRO A 158 -18.57 26.33 46.65
CA PRO A 158 -19.88 25.64 46.68
C PRO A 158 -21.10 26.57 46.53
N ASP A 159 -20.92 27.90 46.57
CA ASP A 159 -22.01 28.86 46.79
C ASP A 159 -22.35 29.74 45.58
N THR A 160 -22.56 29.15 44.41
CA THR A 160 -23.39 29.78 43.37
C THR A 160 -24.61 28.92 43.05
N ALA A 161 -25.34 28.56 44.09
CA ALA A 161 -26.71 28.06 44.00
C ALA A 161 -27.69 29.08 44.60
N SER A 162 -27.76 30.30 44.03
CA SER A 162 -28.96 31.15 44.16
C SER A 162 -28.99 32.29 43.14
N ASN A 163 -29.88 32.14 42.15
CA ASN A 163 -30.67 33.16 41.47
C ASN A 163 -30.00 34.45 40.94
N GLY A 164 -29.76 34.45 39.62
CA GLY A 164 -30.24 35.48 38.70
C GLY A 164 -29.48 36.82 38.65
N ARG A 165 -28.69 37.01 37.59
CA ARG A 165 -28.74 38.20 36.69
C ARG A 165 -27.68 38.10 35.59
N SER A 166 -28.13 38.35 34.37
CA SER A 166 -27.33 38.57 33.16
C SER A 166 -26.66 39.96 33.18
N ALA A 167 -25.38 40.03 32.81
CA ALA A 167 -24.73 41.20 32.21
C ALA A 167 -23.40 40.75 31.58
N GLY A 168 -23.10 41.29 30.40
CA GLY A 168 -22.06 40.79 29.51
C GLY A 168 -20.69 41.46 29.60
N GLN A 169 -19.91 41.16 28.57
CA GLN A 169 -18.69 41.79 28.04
C GLN A 169 -17.33 41.56 28.73
N ASN A 170 -16.47 40.91 27.95
CA ASN A 170 -15.09 41.25 27.59
C ASN A 170 -14.05 41.48 28.70
N GLY A 171 -13.08 40.55 28.73
CA GLY A 171 -11.67 40.89 28.56
C GLY A 171 -11.00 41.70 29.66
N ALA A 172 -10.58 41.04 30.72
CA ALA A 172 -9.38 41.34 31.51
C ALA A 172 -9.17 40.19 32.50
N ALA A 173 -7.94 39.95 32.91
CA ALA A 173 -7.57 38.92 33.88
C ALA A 173 -8.59 38.82 35.02
N SER A 174 -9.11 37.63 35.29
CA SER A 174 -9.89 37.39 36.49
C SER A 174 -8.99 37.68 37.68
N ASP A 175 -9.20 38.83 38.33
CA ASP A 175 -8.51 39.19 39.56
C ASP A 175 -8.63 38.04 40.55
N PHE A 176 -7.47 37.52 40.98
CA PHE A 176 -7.36 36.42 41.92
C PHE A 176 -7.93 36.84 43.28
N VAL A 177 -9.18 36.49 43.57
CA VAL A 177 -9.77 36.74 44.89
C VAL A 177 -9.41 35.60 45.83
N PHE A 178 -8.40 35.81 46.67
CA PHE A 178 -8.12 34.91 47.80
C PHE A 178 -9.23 35.07 48.85
N PRO A 179 -9.81 33.97 49.37
CA PRO A 179 -10.74 34.07 50.49
C PRO A 179 -10.03 34.68 51.72
N PRO A 180 -10.70 35.56 52.51
CA PRO A 180 -10.10 36.14 53.70
C PRO A 180 -9.75 35.03 54.71
N GLY A 181 -8.46 34.75 54.88
CA GLY A 181 -7.95 33.65 55.72
C GLY A 181 -7.13 32.57 54.99
N GLY A 182 -7.02 32.65 53.66
CA GLY A 182 -6.29 31.66 52.85
C GLY A 182 -7.05 30.33 52.73
N PHE A 183 -6.52 29.40 51.92
CA PHE A 183 -7.11 28.07 51.80
C PHE A 183 -6.68 27.22 53.00
N PRO A 184 -7.62 26.70 53.82
CA PRO A 184 -7.29 25.94 55.04
C PRO A 184 -6.65 24.57 54.74
N SER A 185 -6.84 24.05 53.53
CA SER A 185 -6.17 22.86 53.01
C SER A 185 -6.17 22.90 51.49
N LEU A 186 -5.09 22.42 50.86
CA LEU A 186 -5.03 22.23 49.42
C LEU A 186 -5.44 20.81 49.08
N ARG A 187 -6.39 20.66 48.16
CA ARG A 187 -6.75 19.39 47.53
C ARG A 187 -5.91 19.19 46.27
N LEU A 188 -5.49 17.95 46.06
CA LEU A 188 -4.98 17.53 44.76
C LEU A 188 -6.17 17.31 43.83
N PRO A 189 -6.11 17.75 42.57
CA PRO A 189 -7.19 17.52 41.62
C PRO A 189 -7.51 16.04 41.53
N LEU A 190 -8.75 15.66 41.80
CA LEU A 190 -9.18 14.27 41.71
C LEU A 190 -9.42 13.94 40.24
N GLN A 191 -8.61 13.01 39.75
CA GLN A 191 -8.74 12.53 38.38
C GLN A 191 -9.80 11.42 38.32
N ILE A 192 -11.01 11.77 37.93
CA ILE A 192 -12.04 10.76 37.64
C ILE A 192 -11.78 10.24 36.23
N VAL A 193 -11.45 8.95 36.14
CA VAL A 193 -11.32 8.26 34.86
C VAL A 193 -12.73 8.05 34.31
N GLY A 194 -13.09 8.77 33.25
CA GLY A 194 -14.35 8.56 32.55
C GLY A 194 -14.38 7.20 31.87
N HIS A 195 -15.58 6.69 31.58
CA HIS A 195 -15.77 5.47 30.79
C HIS A 195 -15.47 5.68 29.30
N GLU A 196 -15.41 6.93 28.83
CA GLU A 196 -15.12 7.29 27.45
C GLU A 196 -13.61 7.20 27.14
N THR A 197 -13.29 6.58 26.01
CA THR A 197 -11.94 6.44 25.47
C THR A 197 -11.86 7.14 24.11
N ASN A 198 -10.83 7.96 23.92
CA ASN A 198 -10.52 8.57 22.62
C ASN A 198 -9.26 7.94 22.03
N LEU A 199 -9.26 7.66 20.74
CA LEU A 199 -8.04 7.32 20.01
C LEU A 199 -7.23 8.59 19.79
N VAL A 200 -5.96 8.57 20.19
CA VAL A 200 -5.07 9.72 20.05
C VAL A 200 -3.89 9.31 19.19
N PRO A 201 -3.83 9.75 17.92
CA PRO A 201 -2.64 9.65 17.10
C PRO A 201 -1.61 10.69 17.56
N ARG A 202 -0.35 10.25 17.69
CA ARG A 202 0.78 11.11 18.08
C ARG A 202 1.97 10.79 17.20
N CYS A 203 2.47 11.79 16.48
CA CYS A 203 3.78 11.72 15.85
C CYS A 203 4.85 11.63 16.95
N ARG A 204 5.54 10.49 17.03
CA ARG A 204 6.62 10.27 18.01
C ARG A 204 7.94 10.82 17.50
N ARG A 205 8.22 10.63 16.20
CA ARG A 205 9.51 10.97 15.57
C ARG A 205 9.29 11.37 14.12
N VAL A 206 10.15 12.28 13.66
CA VAL A 206 10.22 12.74 12.27
C VAL A 206 11.65 12.51 11.80
N TYR A 207 11.83 11.68 10.78
CA TYR A 207 13.10 11.41 10.11
C TYR A 207 13.14 12.27 8.85
N ALA A 208 13.97 13.31 8.85
CA ALA A 208 14.02 14.31 7.80
C ALA A 208 15.46 14.58 7.35
N HIS A 209 15.62 15.32 6.25
CA HIS A 209 16.90 15.82 5.74
C HIS A 209 17.98 14.77 5.42
N ALA A 210 17.57 13.54 5.10
CA ALA A 210 18.49 12.48 4.68
C ALA A 210 18.39 12.11 3.19
N HIS A 211 17.37 12.60 2.49
CA HIS A 211 17.10 12.29 1.10
C HIS A 211 17.16 13.57 0.26
N ASP A 212 17.97 13.53 -0.80
CA ASP A 212 18.02 14.60 -1.78
C ASP A 212 16.94 14.42 -2.87
N TYR A 213 16.54 13.18 -3.15
CA TYR A 213 15.55 12.80 -4.17
C TYR A 213 14.22 12.37 -3.54
N HIS A 214 13.26 11.89 -4.32
CA HIS A 214 11.93 11.52 -3.83
C HIS A 214 11.96 10.14 -3.16
N ILE A 215 11.51 10.05 -1.92
CA ILE A 215 11.40 8.76 -1.22
C ILE A 215 10.32 7.91 -1.90
N ASN A 216 10.73 6.80 -2.50
CA ASN A 216 9.84 5.84 -3.17
C ASN A 216 9.46 4.65 -2.26
N SER A 217 10.29 4.33 -1.26
CA SER A 217 10.08 3.14 -0.41
C SER A 217 10.45 3.37 1.04
N ILE A 218 9.70 2.71 1.93
CA ILE A 218 10.06 2.46 3.32
C ILE A 218 9.79 0.99 3.65
N SER A 219 10.66 0.37 4.44
CA SER A 219 10.50 -1.03 4.83
C SER A 219 11.06 -1.28 6.24
N ASN A 220 10.26 -1.95 7.08
CA ASN A 220 10.65 -2.31 8.44
C ASN A 220 11.56 -3.53 8.42
N ASN A 221 12.61 -3.51 9.22
CA ASN A 221 13.45 -4.69 9.42
C ASN A 221 12.74 -5.70 10.33
N SER A 222 13.06 -6.98 10.15
CA SER A 222 12.63 -8.09 10.99
C SER A 222 13.21 -8.04 12.42
N ASP A 223 14.22 -7.20 12.68
CA ASP A 223 14.79 -6.99 14.02
C ASP A 223 13.86 -6.20 14.97
N GLY A 224 12.84 -5.51 14.44
CA GLY A 224 11.91 -4.69 15.21
C GLY A 224 12.48 -3.35 15.71
N GLU A 225 13.71 -3.01 15.35
CA GLU A 225 14.44 -1.81 15.80
C GLU A 225 14.80 -0.88 14.65
N THR A 226 15.07 -1.42 13.46
CA THR A 226 15.53 -0.65 12.30
C THR A 226 14.54 -0.67 11.15
N PHE A 227 14.69 0.30 10.25
CA PHE A 227 13.95 0.37 8.99
C PHE A 227 14.80 1.07 7.93
N ILE A 228 14.46 0.88 6.66
CA ILE A 228 15.08 1.62 5.54
C ILE A 228 14.11 2.62 4.95
N SER A 229 14.66 3.68 4.39
CA SER A 229 14.01 4.53 3.40
C SER A 229 14.87 4.62 2.15
N ALA A 230 14.26 4.52 0.98
CA ALA A 230 14.94 4.59 -0.31
C ALA A 230 14.39 5.75 -1.15
N ASP A 231 15.28 6.51 -1.76
CA ASP A 231 14.98 7.45 -2.83
C ASP A 231 15.51 6.93 -4.17
N ASP A 232 15.54 7.79 -5.20
CA ASP A 232 15.95 7.42 -6.55
C ASP A 232 17.41 6.95 -6.65
N LEU A 233 18.31 7.34 -5.73
CA LEU A 233 19.74 7.01 -5.81
C LEU A 233 20.33 6.42 -4.51
N ARG A 234 19.60 6.47 -3.39
CA ARG A 234 20.13 6.12 -2.07
C ARG A 234 19.15 5.29 -1.25
N ILE A 235 19.72 4.38 -0.45
CA ILE A 235 19.01 3.68 0.61
C ILE A 235 19.68 4.02 1.94
N ASN A 236 18.87 4.53 2.88
CA ASN A 236 19.30 4.92 4.21
C ASN A 236 18.69 3.97 5.24
N LEU A 237 19.53 3.48 6.15
CA LEU A 237 19.15 2.70 7.33
C LEU A 237 18.94 3.63 8.53
N TRP A 238 17.85 3.40 9.25
CA TRP A 238 17.45 4.18 10.41
C TRP A 238 17.20 3.27 11.60
N ASN A 239 17.41 3.80 12.79
CA ASN A 239 16.90 3.21 14.01
C ASN A 239 15.59 3.90 14.38
N LEU A 240 14.56 3.14 14.73
CA LEU A 240 13.25 3.67 15.13
C LEU A 240 13.34 4.62 16.34
N GLU A 241 14.43 4.55 17.10
CA GLU A 241 14.67 5.36 18.29
C GLU A 241 15.38 6.69 18.01
N ILE A 242 16.12 6.77 16.91
CA ILE A 242 17.07 7.83 16.59
C ILE A 242 16.66 8.50 15.27
N CYS A 243 16.20 9.75 15.35
CA CYS A 243 15.65 10.47 14.19
C CYS A 243 16.57 11.54 13.57
N ASN A 244 17.71 11.80 14.20
CA ASN A 244 18.68 12.81 13.77
C ASN A 244 19.92 12.22 13.07
N GLN A 245 19.96 10.90 12.88
CA GLN A 245 21.06 10.19 12.23
C GLN A 245 20.48 9.04 11.40
N SER A 246 21.01 8.89 10.20
CA SER A 246 20.81 7.72 9.35
C SER A 246 22.16 7.24 8.84
N PHE A 247 22.21 5.98 8.43
CA PHE A 247 23.38 5.41 7.79
C PHE A 247 23.05 5.09 6.35
N ASN A 248 23.74 5.73 5.41
CA ASN A 248 23.58 5.42 4.00
C ASN A 248 24.25 4.06 3.71
N ILE A 249 23.45 3.09 3.28
CA ILE A 249 23.92 1.72 3.01
C ILE A 249 24.11 1.46 1.51
N VAL A 250 23.37 2.15 0.66
CA VAL A 250 23.49 2.08 -0.80
C VAL A 250 23.51 3.51 -1.35
N ASP A 251 24.49 3.82 -2.20
CA ASP A 251 24.58 5.05 -2.99
C ASP A 251 24.94 4.69 -4.43
N VAL A 252 23.95 4.76 -5.33
CA VAL A 252 24.15 4.52 -6.77
C VAL A 252 24.35 5.82 -7.54
N LYS A 253 24.52 6.95 -6.84
CA LYS A 253 24.76 8.25 -7.47
C LYS A 253 26.06 8.23 -8.27
N PRO A 254 26.02 8.50 -9.59
CA PRO A 254 27.24 8.59 -10.38
C PRO A 254 28.08 9.81 -9.99
N VAL A 255 29.38 9.76 -10.28
CA VAL A 255 30.30 10.89 -10.03
C VAL A 255 29.87 12.12 -10.84
N ASN A 256 29.49 11.91 -12.10
CA ASN A 256 28.86 12.92 -12.95
C ASN A 256 27.37 12.58 -13.11
N MET A 257 26.49 13.52 -12.82
CA MET A 257 25.03 13.33 -12.95
C MET A 257 24.59 13.11 -14.40
N GLU A 258 25.40 13.51 -15.38
CA GLU A 258 25.13 13.24 -16.80
C GLU A 258 25.25 11.75 -17.15
N ASP A 259 26.00 10.98 -16.36
CA ASP A 259 26.18 9.53 -16.55
C ASP A 259 25.07 8.71 -15.86
N LEU A 260 24.03 9.37 -15.36
CA LEU A 260 22.92 8.69 -14.69
C LEU A 260 22.13 7.85 -15.70
N THR A 261 22.24 6.52 -15.56
CA THR A 261 21.53 5.57 -16.43
C THR A 261 20.49 4.73 -15.71
N GLU A 262 20.52 4.71 -14.38
CA GLU A 262 19.71 3.80 -13.57
C GLU A 262 19.33 4.47 -12.25
N VAL A 263 18.07 4.30 -11.85
CA VAL A 263 17.54 4.77 -10.56
C VAL A 263 16.91 3.61 -9.80
N ILE A 264 16.91 3.71 -8.47
CA ILE A 264 16.23 2.80 -7.56
C ILE A 264 14.73 3.10 -7.62
N THR A 265 13.90 2.08 -7.80
CA THR A 265 12.45 2.24 -7.98
C THR A 265 11.63 1.68 -6.83
N SER A 266 12.12 0.63 -6.16
CA SER A 266 11.50 0.06 -4.96
C SER A 266 12.56 -0.63 -4.11
N ALA A 267 12.36 -0.68 -2.79
CA ALA A 267 13.25 -1.37 -1.86
C ALA A 267 12.48 -1.99 -0.69
N GLU A 268 12.83 -3.21 -0.31
CA GLU A 268 12.18 -3.94 0.77
C GLU A 268 13.18 -4.81 1.56
N PHE A 269 13.00 -4.90 2.88
CA PHE A 269 13.67 -5.89 3.70
C PHE A 269 13.08 -7.28 3.52
N HIS A 270 13.92 -8.29 3.71
CA HIS A 270 13.46 -9.66 3.82
C HIS A 270 12.55 -9.83 5.05
N PRO A 271 11.42 -10.57 4.96
CA PRO A 271 10.43 -10.65 6.03
C PRO A 271 10.96 -11.27 7.33
N THR A 272 12.00 -12.11 7.25
CA THR A 272 12.55 -12.86 8.39
C THR A 272 14.07 -12.73 8.58
N HIS A 273 14.81 -12.19 7.61
CA HIS A 273 16.28 -12.15 7.65
C HIS A 273 16.72 -10.71 7.78
N CYS A 274 17.17 -10.33 8.99
CA CYS A 274 17.44 -8.93 9.32
C CYS A 274 18.59 -8.27 8.57
N ASN A 275 19.43 -9.09 7.94
CA ASN A 275 20.58 -8.66 7.15
C ASN A 275 20.31 -8.62 5.64
N THR A 276 19.14 -9.07 5.19
CA THR A 276 18.86 -9.22 3.76
C THR A 276 17.84 -8.18 3.32
N LEU A 277 18.14 -7.45 2.26
CA LEU A 277 17.21 -6.55 1.59
C LEU A 277 17.32 -6.70 0.08
N ALA A 278 16.26 -6.34 -0.64
CA ALA A 278 16.29 -6.24 -2.09
C ALA A 278 15.89 -4.83 -2.53
N TYR A 279 16.45 -4.36 -3.64
CA TYR A 279 15.96 -3.18 -4.32
C TYR A 279 15.91 -3.41 -5.84
N SER A 280 14.90 -2.81 -6.47
CA SER A 280 14.71 -2.85 -7.93
C SER A 280 15.14 -1.55 -8.58
N SER A 281 15.29 -1.58 -9.90
CA SER A 281 15.68 -0.40 -10.67
C SER A 281 14.83 -0.12 -11.90
N SER A 282 15.04 1.06 -12.47
CA SER A 282 14.46 1.49 -13.74
C SER A 282 14.94 0.70 -14.96
N LYS A 283 15.99 -0.14 -14.82
CA LYS A 283 16.47 -1.03 -15.89
C LYS A 283 15.88 -2.44 -15.83
N GLY A 284 14.99 -2.71 -14.89
CA GLY A 284 14.36 -4.03 -14.78
C GLY A 284 15.21 -5.07 -14.06
N THR A 285 16.16 -4.64 -13.22
CA THR A 285 16.96 -5.54 -12.40
C THR A 285 16.53 -5.49 -10.93
N ILE A 286 16.71 -6.59 -10.21
CA ILE A 286 16.53 -6.66 -8.76
C ILE A 286 17.88 -7.05 -8.16
N ARG A 287 18.37 -6.27 -7.20
CA ARG A 287 19.62 -6.56 -6.50
C ARG A 287 19.33 -6.96 -5.06
N LEU A 288 19.84 -8.12 -4.67
CA LEU A 288 19.76 -8.61 -3.31
C LEU A 288 21.05 -8.28 -2.59
N ILE A 289 20.91 -7.66 -1.42
CA ILE A 289 22.00 -7.20 -0.57
C ILE A 289 22.04 -8.07 0.69
N ASP A 290 23.25 -8.43 1.11
CA ASP A 290 23.53 -9.01 2.42
C ASP A 290 24.41 -8.05 3.22
N MET A 291 23.80 -7.38 4.21
CA MET A 291 24.42 -6.38 5.06
C MET A 291 25.54 -6.95 5.96
N ARG A 292 25.73 -8.27 6.01
CA ARG A 292 26.87 -8.91 6.71
C ARG A 292 28.14 -8.92 5.87
N GLN A 293 28.03 -8.82 4.54
CA GLN A 293 29.18 -8.91 3.65
C GLN A 293 30.04 -7.64 3.72
N SER A 294 29.40 -6.48 3.84
CA SER A 294 30.06 -5.19 3.95
C SER A 294 29.17 -4.20 4.70
N ALA A 295 29.80 -3.28 5.44
CA ALA A 295 29.09 -2.17 6.07
C ALA A 295 28.50 -1.22 5.02
N LEU A 296 29.23 -0.99 3.93
CA LEU A 296 28.75 -0.27 2.76
C LEU A 296 28.28 -1.32 1.75
N CYS A 297 26.99 -1.37 1.43
CA CYS A 297 26.41 -2.35 0.53
C CYS A 297 26.64 -1.96 -0.95
N ASP A 298 27.90 -1.64 -1.27
CA ASP A 298 28.39 -1.24 -2.58
C ASP A 298 28.45 -2.39 -3.59
N THR A 299 28.53 -3.61 -3.07
CA THR A 299 28.37 -4.86 -3.81
C THR A 299 27.04 -5.51 -3.45
N HIS A 300 26.51 -6.32 -4.37
CA HIS A 300 25.28 -7.09 -4.16
C HIS A 300 25.62 -8.57 -4.04
N ALA A 301 24.84 -9.28 -3.22
CA ALA A 301 24.97 -10.71 -3.09
C ALA A 301 24.46 -11.45 -4.34
N LYS A 302 23.38 -10.95 -4.95
CA LYS A 302 22.76 -11.50 -6.17
C LYS A 302 22.15 -10.39 -7.04
N ILE A 303 22.13 -10.59 -8.35
CA ILE A 303 21.34 -9.80 -9.31
C ILE A 303 20.36 -10.74 -9.98
N PHE A 304 19.08 -10.38 -9.98
CA PHE A 304 18.04 -11.02 -10.78
C PHE A 304 17.80 -10.17 -12.01
N GLU A 305 18.10 -10.73 -13.17
CA GLU A 305 17.97 -10.08 -14.46
C GLU A 305 17.64 -11.14 -15.51
N GLU A 306 16.69 -10.82 -16.39
CA GLU A 306 16.37 -11.67 -17.53
C GLU A 306 17.26 -11.25 -18.70
N HIS A 307 18.13 -12.16 -19.16
CA HIS A 307 18.94 -11.89 -20.34
C HIS A 307 18.08 -11.97 -21.61
N ASP A 308 17.80 -10.83 -22.24
CA ASP A 308 17.11 -10.77 -23.53
C ASP A 308 17.81 -11.64 -24.59
N THR A 309 17.04 -12.50 -25.25
CA THR A 309 17.48 -13.11 -26.51
C THR A 309 17.61 -12.02 -27.57
N SER A 310 18.81 -11.89 -28.15
CA SER A 310 19.20 -10.86 -29.11
C SER A 310 18.27 -10.86 -30.35
N GLY A 311 17.25 -10.00 -30.39
CA GLY A 311 16.36 -9.92 -31.55
C GLY A 311 15.17 -8.96 -31.52
N SER A 312 14.73 -8.43 -30.37
CA SER A 312 13.50 -7.63 -30.27
C SER A 312 13.58 -6.41 -29.35
N ARG A 313 14.75 -5.75 -29.28
CA ARG A 313 14.87 -4.48 -28.53
C ARG A 313 14.27 -3.34 -29.35
N SER A 314 13.18 -2.78 -28.83
CA SER A 314 12.57 -1.55 -29.31
C SER A 314 12.91 -0.40 -28.36
N PHE A 315 12.70 0.85 -28.77
CA PHE A 315 12.81 2.02 -27.88
C PHE A 315 12.02 1.84 -26.58
N PHE A 316 10.81 1.29 -26.67
CA PHE A 316 9.94 1.07 -25.51
C PHE A 316 10.40 -0.08 -24.60
N THR A 317 11.30 -0.96 -25.05
CA THR A 317 11.72 -2.13 -24.27
C THR A 317 12.35 -1.72 -22.95
N GLU A 318 13.19 -0.68 -22.94
CA GLU A 318 13.83 -0.18 -21.72
C GLU A 318 12.81 0.54 -20.82
N ILE A 319 11.88 1.30 -21.41
CA ILE A 319 10.85 2.05 -20.67
C ILE A 319 9.94 1.10 -19.90
N ILE A 320 9.41 0.07 -20.57
CA ILE A 320 8.47 -0.88 -19.94
C ILE A 320 9.17 -1.91 -19.04
N ALA A 321 10.50 -2.04 -19.13
CA ALA A 321 11.28 -2.92 -18.26
C ALA A 321 11.47 -2.36 -16.85
N SER A 322 11.28 -1.04 -16.65
CA SER A 322 11.34 -0.41 -15.34
C SER A 322 10.40 -1.11 -14.35
N ILE A 323 10.96 -1.61 -13.24
CA ILE A 323 10.17 -2.24 -12.18
C ILE A 323 9.51 -1.15 -11.35
N SER A 324 8.19 -1.21 -11.18
CA SER A 324 7.42 -0.26 -10.37
C SER A 324 7.30 -0.68 -8.91
N ASP A 325 7.31 -1.98 -8.63
CA ASP A 325 7.17 -2.51 -7.27
C ASP A 325 7.80 -3.91 -7.14
N ILE A 326 8.28 -4.22 -5.93
CA ILE A 326 8.74 -5.55 -5.54
C ILE A 326 8.13 -5.95 -4.19
N LYS A 327 7.85 -7.24 -4.03
CA LYS A 327 7.34 -7.82 -2.79
C LYS A 327 8.02 -9.14 -2.47
N PHE A 328 8.58 -9.28 -1.28
CA PHE A 328 8.95 -10.60 -0.77
C PHE A 328 7.70 -11.44 -0.48
N GLY A 329 7.76 -12.72 -0.86
CA GLY A 329 6.80 -13.71 -0.42
C GLY A 329 6.88 -13.94 1.09
N ASN A 330 5.75 -14.30 1.71
CA ASN A 330 5.70 -14.65 3.14
C ASN A 330 6.62 -15.82 3.51
N ASP A 331 6.96 -16.65 2.53
CA ASP A 331 7.91 -17.76 2.66
C ASP A 331 9.38 -17.31 2.74
N GLY A 332 9.68 -16.06 2.41
CA GLY A 332 11.04 -15.54 2.31
C GLY A 332 11.89 -16.20 1.21
N ARG A 333 11.27 -16.94 0.29
CA ARG A 333 11.99 -17.61 -0.80
C ARG A 333 11.78 -16.91 -2.13
N HIS A 334 10.61 -16.29 -2.31
CA HIS A 334 10.26 -15.69 -3.59
C HIS A 334 10.23 -14.16 -3.52
N ILE A 335 10.52 -13.53 -4.64
CA ILE A 335 10.30 -12.10 -4.87
C ILE A 335 9.31 -11.96 -6.02
N LEU A 336 8.23 -11.23 -5.82
CA LEU A 336 7.34 -10.76 -6.87
C LEU A 336 7.83 -9.40 -7.36
N SER A 337 7.89 -9.18 -8.66
CA SER A 337 8.17 -7.88 -9.25
C SER A 337 7.13 -7.51 -10.30
N ARG A 338 6.74 -6.24 -10.33
CA ARG A 338 5.86 -5.67 -11.35
C ARG A 338 6.67 -4.75 -12.26
N ASP A 339 6.73 -5.06 -13.55
CA ASP A 339 7.10 -4.09 -14.59
C ASP A 339 5.83 -3.54 -15.25
N TYR A 340 5.94 -2.69 -16.27
CA TYR A 340 4.75 -2.07 -16.85
C TYR A 340 3.75 -3.12 -17.38
N MET A 341 4.23 -4.13 -18.12
CA MET A 341 3.37 -5.08 -18.85
C MET A 341 3.11 -6.39 -18.11
N THR A 342 4.02 -6.78 -17.23
CA THR A 342 4.10 -8.13 -16.66
C THR A 342 4.32 -8.14 -15.16
N LEU A 343 3.88 -9.23 -14.55
CA LEU A 343 4.18 -9.59 -13.19
C LEU A 343 5.10 -10.81 -13.22
N LYS A 344 6.23 -10.78 -12.50
CA LYS A 344 7.24 -11.84 -12.52
C LYS A 344 7.49 -12.35 -11.11
N LEU A 345 7.45 -13.66 -10.92
CA LEU A 345 7.82 -14.32 -9.67
C LEU A 345 9.23 -14.89 -9.82
N TRP A 346 10.12 -14.55 -8.88
CA TRP A 346 11.52 -14.97 -8.84
C TRP A 346 11.75 -15.88 -7.64
N ASP A 347 12.58 -16.91 -7.79
CA ASP A 347 13.10 -17.70 -6.67
C ASP A 347 14.47 -17.14 -6.31
N LEU A 348 14.73 -16.88 -5.03
CA LEU A 348 16.02 -16.37 -4.56
C LEU A 348 17.22 -17.27 -4.92
N ASN A 349 16.99 -18.53 -5.26
CA ASN A 349 18.02 -19.47 -5.71
C ASN A 349 18.19 -19.57 -7.23
N MET A 350 17.41 -18.79 -8.00
CA MET A 350 17.46 -18.79 -9.46
C MET A 350 17.55 -17.35 -9.99
N GLU A 351 18.77 -16.86 -10.19
CA GLU A 351 19.03 -15.47 -10.59
C GLU A 351 18.73 -15.18 -12.08
N SER A 352 18.86 -16.20 -12.94
CA SER A 352 18.91 -16.02 -14.40
C SER A 352 17.57 -15.76 -15.09
N SER A 353 16.45 -16.07 -14.42
CA SER A 353 15.11 -15.95 -14.98
C SER A 353 14.04 -16.11 -13.91
N PRO A 354 12.85 -15.48 -14.08
CA PRO A 354 11.72 -15.71 -13.18
C PRO A 354 11.20 -17.15 -13.29
N VAL A 355 10.66 -17.68 -12.19
CA VAL A 355 9.99 -18.99 -12.16
C VAL A 355 8.60 -18.94 -12.81
N ALA A 356 7.96 -17.78 -12.83
CA ALA A 356 6.69 -17.56 -13.52
C ALA A 356 6.56 -16.10 -13.99
N THR A 357 5.97 -15.91 -15.18
CA THR A 357 5.69 -14.58 -15.76
C THR A 357 4.23 -14.50 -16.18
N PHE A 358 3.51 -13.50 -15.68
CA PHE A 358 2.09 -13.28 -15.93
C PHE A 358 1.88 -12.01 -16.76
N GLN A 359 1.15 -12.15 -17.87
CA GLN A 359 0.84 -11.03 -18.76
C GLN A 359 -0.35 -10.24 -18.20
N VAL A 360 -0.13 -8.99 -17.80
CA VAL A 360 -1.16 -8.20 -17.12
C VAL A 360 -2.13 -7.58 -18.12
N HIS A 361 -1.63 -6.84 -19.09
CA HIS A 361 -2.48 -6.11 -20.03
C HIS A 361 -1.86 -6.02 -21.42
N GLU A 362 -1.57 -7.17 -22.02
CA GLU A 362 -0.90 -7.28 -23.32
C GLU A 362 -1.64 -6.57 -24.47
N TYR A 363 -2.95 -6.33 -24.31
CA TYR A 363 -3.76 -5.52 -25.22
C TYR A 363 -3.29 -4.05 -25.33
N LEU A 364 -2.44 -3.58 -24.40
CA LEU A 364 -1.83 -2.25 -24.44
C LEU A 364 -0.56 -2.18 -25.29
N ARG A 365 0.07 -3.31 -25.62
CA ARG A 365 1.34 -3.32 -26.38
C ARG A 365 1.26 -2.55 -27.72
N PRO A 366 0.16 -2.63 -28.51
CA PRO A 366 0.03 -1.83 -29.72
C PRO A 366 -0.14 -0.32 -29.48
N LYS A 367 -0.46 0.10 -28.24
CA LYS A 367 -0.77 1.49 -27.85
C LYS A 367 0.36 2.16 -27.06
N LEU A 368 1.56 1.56 -27.01
CA LEU A 368 2.67 2.09 -26.22
C LEU A 368 3.09 3.51 -26.64
N CYS A 369 2.94 3.86 -27.93
CA CYS A 369 3.20 5.21 -28.41
C CYS A 369 2.21 6.21 -27.79
N ASP A 370 0.90 5.94 -27.88
CA ASP A 370 -0.14 6.80 -27.31
C ASP A 370 -0.03 6.93 -25.78
N LEU A 371 0.37 5.84 -25.11
CA LEU A 371 0.60 5.81 -23.66
C LEU A 371 1.84 6.60 -23.26
N TYR A 372 2.85 6.66 -24.11
CA TYR A 372 4.04 7.47 -23.91
C TYR A 372 3.75 8.96 -24.12
N GLU A 373 2.96 9.32 -25.15
CA GLU A 373 2.56 10.70 -25.40
C GLU A 373 1.71 11.31 -24.28
N ASN A 374 0.96 10.48 -23.54
CA ASN A 374 0.11 10.92 -22.43
C ASN A 374 0.70 10.57 -21.04
N ASP A 375 1.99 10.28 -20.95
CA ASP A 375 2.74 9.92 -19.72
C ASP A 375 2.22 8.69 -18.93
N SER A 376 1.16 8.04 -19.40
CA SER A 376 0.55 6.87 -18.74
C SER A 376 1.52 5.69 -18.69
N ILE A 377 2.46 5.58 -19.64
CA ILE A 377 3.50 4.54 -19.60
C ILE A 377 4.38 4.59 -18.34
N PHE A 378 4.41 5.72 -17.63
CA PHE A 378 5.17 5.91 -16.39
C PHE A 378 4.35 5.62 -15.12
N ASP A 379 3.09 5.17 -15.26
CA ASP A 379 2.26 4.79 -14.14
C ASP A 379 2.86 3.61 -13.37
N LYS A 380 3.02 3.78 -12.05
CA LYS A 380 3.64 2.80 -11.15
C LYS A 380 2.57 1.92 -10.50
N PHE A 381 2.28 0.78 -11.12
CA PHE A 381 1.36 -0.22 -10.57
C PHE A 381 2.04 -1.02 -9.46
N GLU A 382 1.36 -1.18 -8.33
CA GLU A 382 1.82 -2.04 -7.23
C GLU A 382 1.40 -3.50 -7.43
N CYS A 383 2.00 -4.39 -6.65
CA CYS A 383 1.64 -5.80 -6.63
C CYS A 383 1.54 -6.34 -5.21
N CYS A 384 0.83 -7.45 -5.06
CA CYS A 384 0.70 -8.15 -3.78
C CYS A 384 0.64 -9.67 -3.97
N ILE A 385 1.03 -10.39 -2.92
CA ILE A 385 1.03 -11.85 -2.85
C ILE A 385 -0.03 -12.26 -1.83
N SER A 386 -0.77 -13.34 -2.09
CA SER A 386 -1.73 -13.88 -1.14
C SER A 386 -1.04 -14.41 0.12
N GLY A 387 -1.76 -14.42 1.24
CA GLY A 387 -1.22 -14.87 2.53
C GLY A 387 -0.63 -16.28 2.52
N ASP A 388 -1.24 -17.17 1.74
CA ASP A 388 -0.81 -18.56 1.51
C ASP A 388 0.29 -18.72 0.45
N GLY A 389 0.66 -17.65 -0.25
CA GLY A 389 1.67 -17.66 -1.32
C GLY A 389 1.25 -18.37 -2.60
N LEU A 390 -0.03 -18.73 -2.77
CA LEU A 390 -0.53 -19.50 -3.92
C LEU A 390 -1.02 -18.63 -5.08
N ARG A 391 -1.26 -17.33 -4.82
CA ARG A 391 -1.78 -16.37 -5.80
C ARG A 391 -1.07 -15.03 -5.69
N VAL A 392 -1.13 -14.28 -6.77
CA VAL A 392 -0.58 -12.93 -6.89
C VAL A 392 -1.58 -12.01 -7.56
N ALA A 393 -1.58 -10.73 -7.20
CA ALA A 393 -2.48 -9.74 -7.78
C ALA A 393 -1.79 -8.42 -8.09
N THR A 394 -2.36 -7.71 -9.07
CA THR A 394 -1.88 -6.38 -9.48
C THR A 394 -2.97 -5.62 -10.25
N GLY A 395 -2.85 -4.30 -10.30
CA GLY A 395 -3.80 -3.42 -10.99
C GLY A 395 -3.51 -3.18 -12.47
N SER A 396 -4.46 -2.49 -13.12
CA SER A 396 -4.42 -2.03 -14.51
C SER A 396 -5.32 -0.80 -14.69
N TYR A 397 -5.42 -0.30 -15.91
CA TYR A 397 -6.34 0.79 -16.29
C TYR A 397 -7.81 0.36 -16.23
N SER A 398 -8.70 1.34 -16.34
CA SER A 398 -10.15 1.17 -16.23
C SER A 398 -10.59 0.57 -14.90
N ASN A 399 -9.88 0.91 -13.82
CA ASN A 399 -10.06 0.35 -12.47
C ASN A 399 -10.03 -1.19 -12.43
N LEU A 400 -9.35 -1.83 -13.38
CA LEU A 400 -9.23 -3.28 -13.42
C LEU A 400 -8.10 -3.75 -12.50
N PHE A 401 -8.26 -4.93 -11.93
CA PHE A 401 -7.18 -5.69 -11.30
C PHE A 401 -7.24 -7.14 -11.76
N ARG A 402 -6.09 -7.80 -11.67
CA ARG A 402 -5.93 -9.19 -12.09
C ARG A 402 -5.38 -10.03 -10.95
N VAL A 403 -5.88 -11.25 -10.86
CA VAL A 403 -5.46 -12.27 -9.90
C VAL A 403 -4.97 -13.48 -10.69
N PHE A 404 -3.76 -13.94 -10.39
CA PHE A 404 -3.14 -15.09 -11.03
C PHE A 404 -2.81 -16.16 -9.99
N GLY A 405 -3.01 -17.42 -10.33
CA GLY A 405 -2.43 -18.53 -9.57
C GLY A 405 -0.95 -18.68 -9.93
N CYS A 406 -0.08 -18.78 -8.93
CA CYS A 406 1.37 -18.87 -9.15
C CYS A 406 1.97 -20.25 -8.89
N VAL A 407 1.15 -21.22 -8.48
CA VAL A 407 1.55 -22.63 -8.35
C VAL A 407 1.83 -23.24 -9.73
N PRO A 408 2.88 -24.08 -9.89
CA PRO A 408 3.15 -24.77 -11.15
C PRO A 408 1.92 -25.48 -11.72
N GLY A 409 1.63 -25.27 -13.00
CA GLY A 409 0.47 -25.86 -13.68
C GLY A 409 -0.86 -25.13 -13.47
N SER A 410 -0.91 -24.09 -12.64
CA SER A 410 -2.10 -23.25 -12.52
C SER A 410 -2.37 -22.48 -13.80
N THR A 411 -3.63 -22.48 -14.23
CA THR A 411 -4.13 -21.64 -15.33
C THR A 411 -5.04 -20.53 -14.83
N GLU A 412 -5.07 -20.29 -13.51
CA GLU A 412 -5.90 -19.25 -12.92
C GLU A 412 -5.41 -17.86 -13.35
N ALA A 413 -6.25 -17.14 -14.08
CA ALA A 413 -6.03 -15.76 -14.48
C ALA A 413 -7.38 -15.04 -14.56
N ARG A 414 -7.77 -14.38 -13.46
CA ARG A 414 -9.05 -13.65 -13.37
C ARG A 414 -8.81 -12.15 -13.55
N THR A 415 -9.69 -11.49 -14.28
CA THR A 415 -9.75 -10.03 -14.40
C THR A 415 -11.03 -9.55 -13.74
N LEU A 416 -10.91 -8.57 -12.86
CA LEU A 416 -11.99 -8.02 -12.05
C LEU A 416 -11.95 -6.50 -12.13
N GLU A 417 -13.09 -5.86 -11.91
CA GLU A 417 -13.22 -4.40 -11.86
C GLU A 417 -13.44 -3.95 -10.42
N ALA A 418 -12.73 -2.91 -9.98
CA ALA A 418 -12.98 -2.26 -8.70
C ALA A 418 -14.31 -1.49 -8.73
N SER A 419 -15.40 -2.24 -8.58
CA SER A 419 -16.77 -1.75 -8.44
C SER A 419 -17.59 -2.66 -7.51
N LYS A 420 -18.84 -2.29 -7.22
CA LYS A 420 -19.79 -3.16 -6.51
C LYS A 420 -20.14 -4.45 -7.26
N ASN A 421 -19.86 -4.52 -8.57
CA ASN A 421 -20.10 -5.68 -9.41
C ASN A 421 -18.79 -6.09 -10.10
N PRO A 422 -17.88 -6.79 -9.40
CA PRO A 422 -16.51 -7.03 -9.88
C PRO A 422 -16.43 -7.86 -11.17
N SER A 423 -17.46 -8.67 -11.45
CA SER A 423 -17.52 -9.54 -12.63
C SER A 423 -18.19 -8.90 -13.86
N ARG A 424 -18.63 -7.63 -13.77
CA ARG A 424 -19.44 -6.97 -14.82
C ARG A 424 -18.73 -6.88 -16.18
N ARG A 425 -17.41 -6.75 -16.17
CA ARG A 425 -16.54 -6.70 -17.35
C ARG A 425 -15.63 -7.93 -17.44
N GLN A 426 -16.19 -9.14 -17.45
CA GLN A 426 -15.47 -10.30 -17.98
C GLN A 426 -15.23 -10.08 -19.49
N VAL A 427 -14.21 -9.28 -19.82
CA VAL A 427 -13.67 -9.20 -21.17
C VAL A 427 -13.08 -10.57 -21.46
N GLN A 428 -13.67 -11.30 -22.41
CA GLN A 428 -13.04 -12.50 -22.96
C GLN A 428 -11.66 -12.11 -23.47
N THR A 429 -10.61 -12.54 -22.79
CA THR A 429 -9.25 -12.49 -23.33
C THR A 429 -9.24 -13.25 -24.65
N PRO A 430 -8.81 -12.68 -25.78
CA PRO A 430 -8.70 -13.43 -27.01
C PRO A 430 -7.71 -14.58 -26.78
N SER A 431 -8.22 -15.81 -26.88
CA SER A 431 -7.40 -17.01 -26.88
C SER A 431 -6.51 -17.02 -28.13
N LYS A 432 -5.33 -17.63 -27.99
CA LYS A 432 -4.23 -17.66 -28.97
C LYS A 432 -4.71 -17.79 -30.43
N PRO A 433 -4.12 -17.06 -31.39
CA PRO A 433 -4.46 -17.26 -32.79
C PRO A 433 -4.00 -18.65 -33.24
N SER A 434 -4.95 -19.55 -33.50
CA SER A 434 -4.68 -20.80 -34.20
C SER A 434 -4.24 -20.47 -35.62
N ARG A 435 -3.02 -20.87 -35.99
CA ARG A 435 -2.52 -20.75 -37.36
C ARG A 435 -3.40 -21.58 -38.29
N SER A 436 -4.09 -20.92 -39.22
CA SER A 436 -4.59 -21.57 -40.43
C SER A 436 -4.18 -20.72 -41.64
N PHE A 437 -3.36 -21.31 -42.50
CA PHE A 437 -2.97 -20.78 -43.81
C PHE A 437 -3.99 -21.19 -44.88
N THR A 438 -3.91 -20.50 -46.04
CA THR A 438 -4.65 -20.66 -47.32
C THR A 438 -5.88 -19.74 -47.44
N ASN A 439 -6.13 -18.94 -48.48
CA ASN A 439 -5.66 -18.92 -49.88
C ASN A 439 -5.74 -17.51 -50.54
N LEU A 440 -5.01 -17.41 -51.66
CA LEU A 440 -4.83 -16.32 -52.63
C LEU A 440 -6.11 -15.81 -53.35
N ALA A 441 -6.20 -14.49 -53.63
CA ALA A 441 -6.19 -13.88 -54.99
C ALA A 441 -7.15 -12.67 -55.23
N ARG A 442 -6.54 -11.60 -55.79
CA ARG A 442 -7.04 -10.58 -56.77
C ARG A 442 -7.84 -9.33 -56.34
N SER A 443 -7.09 -8.20 -56.35
CA SER A 443 -7.29 -6.93 -57.09
C SER A 443 -8.65 -6.20 -57.04
N ARG A 444 -8.67 -4.99 -56.45
CA ARG A 444 -8.88 -3.72 -57.19
C ARG A 444 -8.70 -2.48 -56.31
N ARG A 445 -7.97 -1.48 -56.81
CA ARG A 445 -7.91 -0.11 -56.29
C ARG A 445 -9.26 0.60 -56.45
N ARG A 446 -9.75 1.25 -55.39
CA ARG A 446 -10.51 2.51 -55.44
C ARG A 446 -10.48 3.16 -54.06
N GLY A 447 -10.08 4.43 -54.01
CA GLY A 447 -10.06 5.23 -52.80
C GLY A 447 -11.47 5.52 -52.30
N ALA A 448 -11.64 5.48 -50.99
CA ALA A 448 -12.71 6.10 -50.23
C ALA A 448 -12.24 6.17 -48.77
N GLU A 449 -12.22 7.40 -48.27
CA GLU A 449 -12.40 7.88 -46.89
C GLU A 449 -12.17 6.89 -45.73
N ASN A 450 -11.28 7.30 -44.81
CA ASN A 450 -11.04 6.68 -43.51
C ASN A 450 -12.34 6.59 -42.70
N LEU A 451 -12.98 5.43 -42.77
CA LEU A 451 -14.02 4.96 -41.85
C LEU A 451 -13.61 3.57 -41.36
N ASN A 452 -12.52 3.50 -40.59
CA ASN A 452 -12.33 2.39 -39.66
C ASN A 452 -13.10 2.72 -38.39
N GLY A 453 -14.43 2.53 -38.47
CA GLY A 453 -15.24 2.29 -37.28
C GLY A 453 -14.87 0.92 -36.74
N ASP A 454 -14.12 0.90 -35.64
CA ASP A 454 -13.87 -0.31 -34.87
C ASP A 454 -15.20 -0.85 -34.33
N ALA A 455 -15.70 -1.88 -35.02
CA ALA A 455 -16.80 -2.72 -34.56
C ALA A 455 -16.30 -3.68 -33.46
N ASN A 456 -15.82 -3.14 -32.34
CA ASN A 456 -15.80 -3.75 -31.01
C ASN A 456 -15.50 -2.67 -29.97
N GLY A 457 -16.49 -1.80 -29.75
CA GLY A 457 -16.40 -0.57 -28.96
C GLY A 457 -16.27 -0.81 -27.46
N GLY A 458 -15.05 -1.04 -27.01
CA GLY A 458 -14.60 -0.67 -25.67
C GLY A 458 -13.45 0.31 -25.81
N SER A 459 -13.72 1.61 -25.87
CA SER A 459 -12.68 2.61 -25.63
C SER A 459 -12.20 2.37 -24.19
N TYR A 460 -11.00 1.79 -24.03
CA TYR A 460 -10.41 1.62 -22.72
C TYR A 460 -10.14 3.01 -22.16
N ASP A 461 -10.73 3.30 -21.01
CA ASP A 461 -10.52 4.54 -20.32
C ASP A 461 -9.19 4.47 -19.58
N PHE A 462 -8.22 5.27 -20.03
CA PHE A 462 -6.90 5.40 -19.41
C PHE A 462 -6.87 6.44 -18.28
N SER A 463 -7.93 7.25 -18.14
CA SER A 463 -8.03 8.22 -17.05
C SER A 463 -8.29 7.56 -15.69
N THR A 464 -8.94 6.40 -15.70
CA THR A 464 -9.17 5.58 -14.50
C THR A 464 -8.13 4.47 -14.41
N LYS A 465 -7.56 4.28 -13.21
CA LYS A 465 -6.48 3.33 -12.96
C LYS A 465 -6.51 2.84 -11.51
N LEU A 466 -6.14 1.57 -11.34
CA LEU A 466 -5.98 0.94 -10.03
C LEU A 466 -4.49 0.75 -9.77
N LEU A 467 -3.87 1.70 -9.08
CA LEU A 467 -2.42 1.67 -8.82
C LEU A 467 -2.10 0.92 -7.52
N HIS A 468 -2.97 1.04 -6.51
CA HIS A 468 -2.73 0.55 -5.16
C HIS A 468 -3.73 -0.53 -4.78
N LEU A 469 -3.21 -1.64 -4.27
CA LEU A 469 -3.98 -2.78 -3.76
C LEU A 469 -3.20 -3.51 -2.68
N ALA A 470 -3.91 -4.11 -1.73
CA ALA A 470 -3.32 -4.91 -0.67
C ALA A 470 -4.10 -6.21 -0.50
N TRP A 471 -3.39 -7.32 -0.29
CA TRP A 471 -3.99 -8.61 0.03
C TRP A 471 -3.94 -8.82 1.55
N HIS A 472 -5.04 -9.30 2.13
CA HIS A 472 -5.12 -9.60 3.55
C HIS A 472 -4.17 -10.76 3.93
N PRO A 473 -3.36 -10.64 4.99
CA PRO A 473 -2.26 -11.58 5.26
C PRO A 473 -2.70 -13.01 5.57
N THR A 474 -3.95 -13.25 5.97
CA THR A 474 -4.45 -14.57 6.39
C THR A 474 -5.75 -15.00 5.74
N SER A 475 -6.32 -14.21 4.83
CA SER A 475 -7.62 -14.52 4.22
C SER A 475 -7.64 -14.18 2.74
N ASN A 476 -8.58 -14.76 1.99
CA ASN A 476 -8.81 -14.45 0.59
C ASN A 476 -9.58 -13.13 0.46
N ALA A 477 -8.96 -12.04 0.91
CA ALA A 477 -9.55 -10.71 0.87
C ALA A 477 -8.57 -9.71 0.22
N LEU A 478 -9.10 -8.85 -0.64
CA LEU A 478 -8.36 -7.81 -1.35
C LEU A 478 -8.96 -6.44 -1.04
N ALA A 479 -8.10 -5.48 -0.72
CA ALA A 479 -8.43 -4.06 -0.65
C ALA A 479 -7.86 -3.36 -1.89
N CYS A 480 -8.69 -2.62 -2.62
CA CYS A 480 -8.33 -1.94 -3.86
C CYS A 480 -8.71 -0.46 -3.78
N ALA A 481 -7.76 0.45 -4.08
CA ALA A 481 -8.08 1.87 -4.22
C ALA A 481 -8.45 2.18 -5.68
N ALA A 482 -9.61 2.81 -5.85
CA ALA A 482 -10.01 3.45 -7.10
C ALA A 482 -10.32 4.92 -6.81
N ALA A 483 -9.35 5.79 -7.13
CA ALA A 483 -9.36 7.19 -6.77
C ALA A 483 -9.54 7.39 -5.24
N ASN A 484 -10.63 8.03 -4.78
CA ASN A 484 -10.91 8.21 -3.34
C ASN A 484 -11.71 7.07 -2.69
N SER A 485 -12.11 6.05 -3.46
CA SER A 485 -12.90 4.93 -2.96
C SER A 485 -12.02 3.72 -2.66
N LEU A 486 -12.23 3.11 -1.50
CA LEU A 486 -11.59 1.87 -1.08
C LEU A 486 -12.59 0.72 -1.21
N TYR A 487 -12.37 -0.16 -2.18
CA TYR A 487 -13.20 -1.34 -2.42
C TYR A 487 -12.59 -2.57 -1.75
N MET A 488 -13.42 -3.35 -1.08
CA MET A 488 -13.03 -4.60 -0.40
C MET A 488 -13.73 -5.77 -1.09
N TYR A 489 -12.96 -6.80 -1.42
CA TYR A 489 -13.43 -8.04 -2.04
C TYR A 489 -13.05 -9.22 -1.17
N ASN A 490 -13.94 -10.19 -1.06
CA ASN A 490 -13.67 -11.48 -0.44
C ASN A 490 -13.87 -12.59 -1.47
N ALA A 491 -13.13 -13.67 -1.32
CA ALA A 491 -13.21 -14.82 -2.19
C ALA A 491 -13.44 -16.09 -1.38
N ASP A 492 -14.41 -16.87 -1.83
CA ASP A 492 -14.66 -18.21 -1.30
C ASP A 492 -14.03 -19.25 -2.24
N ASP A 493 -13.60 -20.38 -1.69
CA ASP A 493 -13.18 -21.52 -2.50
C ASP A 493 -14.39 -22.03 -3.30
N THR A 494 -14.22 -22.18 -4.61
CA THR A 494 -15.24 -22.85 -5.42
C THR A 494 -15.37 -24.30 -4.94
N PRO A 495 -16.59 -24.76 -4.58
CA PRO A 495 -16.79 -26.15 -4.24
C PRO A 495 -16.39 -27.03 -5.43
N PRO A 496 -15.76 -28.19 -5.20
CA PRO A 496 -15.49 -29.12 -6.29
C PRO A 496 -16.82 -29.53 -6.95
N GLU A 497 -16.89 -29.42 -8.28
CA GLU A 497 -18.02 -29.87 -9.10
C GLU A 497 -18.26 -31.39 -8.99
#